data_AF-A0AAW8L4A3-F1
#
_entry.id   AF-A0AAW8L4A3-F1
#
_cell.length_a   1.000
_cell.length_b   1.000
_cell.length_c   1.000
_cell.angle_alpha   90.00
_cell.angle_beta   90.00
_cell.angle_gamma   90.00
#
_symmetry.space_group_name_H-M   'P 1'
#
loop_
_entity.id
_entity.type
_entity.pdbx_description
1 polymer ?
#
loop_
_entity_poly.entity_id
_entity_poly.type
_entity_poly.pdbx_seq_one_letter_code
_entity_poly.pdbx_strand_id
1 'polypeptide(L)' 'GKDPLRQPEVLQQIVAERLKTQVRGVMIESHLVDGNQKISCDMTYGQSVTDGCLGWEKTEQLLLNVSKQIKTKELAHSA' A
#
# COMPACT_ATOMS: atom_id res chain seq x y z
N GLY A 1 -5.67 -8.05 13.45
CA GLY A 1 -4.44 -7.61 14.13
C GLY A 1 -3.76 -6.51 13.35
N LYS A 2 -2.62 -5.99 13.84
CA LYS A 2 -1.77 -5.02 13.14
C LYS A 2 -0.89 -5.72 12.10
N ASP A 3 -1.50 -6.23 11.03
CA ASP A 3 -0.77 -6.92 9.96
C ASP A 3 -0.51 -5.94 8.79
N PRO A 4 0.75 -5.54 8.55
CA PRO A 4 1.08 -4.59 7.49
C PRO A 4 0.88 -5.15 6.09
N LEU A 5 0.85 -6.48 5.94
CA LEU A 5 0.66 -7.14 4.64
C LEU A 5 -0.78 -7.07 4.14
N ARG A 6 -1.70 -6.53 4.96
CA ARG A 6 -3.09 -6.28 4.57
C ARG A 6 -3.32 -4.91 3.94
N GLN A 7 -2.35 -3.98 3.99
CA GLN A 7 -2.48 -2.67 3.35
C GLN A 7 -2.87 -2.74 1.85
N PRO A 8 -2.35 -3.69 1.03
CA PRO A 8 -2.81 -3.87 -0.34
C PRO A 8 -4.30 -4.19 -0.48
N GLU A 9 -4.83 -5.07 0.38
CA GLU A 9 -6.25 -5.46 0.39
C GLU A 9 -7.12 -4.23 0.70
N VAL A 10 -6.73 -3.46 1.71
CA VAL A 10 -7.45 -2.24 2.12
C VAL A 10 -7.44 -1.20 1.01
N LEU A 11 -6.31 -0.96 0.35
CA LEU A 11 -6.24 -0.02 -0.77
C LEU A 11 -7.11 -0.47 -1.95
N GLN A 12 -7.11 -1.76 -2.27
CA GLN A 12 -7.96 -2.31 -3.33
C GLN A 12 -9.46 -2.08 -3.04
N GLN A 13 -9.88 -2.24 -1.78
CA GLN A 13 -11.25 -1.95 -1.37
C GLN A 13 -11.59 -0.45 -1.54
N ILE A 14 -10.71 0.44 -1.08
CA ILE A 14 -10.89 1.90 -1.25
C ILE A 14 -11.05 2.26 -2.74
N VAL A 15 -10.21 1.67 -3.61
CA VAL A 15 -10.28 1.90 -5.07
C VAL A 15 -11.57 1.34 -5.68
N ALA A 16 -12.05 0.19 -5.20
CA ALA A 16 -13.31 -0.42 -5.65
C ALA A 16 -14.52 0.45 -5.29
N GLU A 17 -14.50 1.05 -4.10
CA GLU A 17 -15.60 1.87 -3.58
C GLU A 17 -15.48 3.36 -3.92
N ARG A 18 -14.42 3.79 -4.62
CA ARG A 18 -14.09 5.22 -4.82
C ARG A 18 -15.20 6.10 -5.37
N LEU A 19 -16.12 5.55 -6.19
CA LEU A 19 -17.25 6.31 -6.76
C LEU A 19 -18.42 6.48 -5.79
N LYS A 20 -18.42 5.72 -4.69
CA LYS A 20 -19.42 5.74 -3.63
C LYS A 20 -18.95 6.52 -2.41
N THR A 21 -17.68 6.91 -2.36
CA THR A 21 -17.08 7.62 -1.22
C THR A 21 -16.56 8.99 -1.64
N GLN A 22 -16.18 9.81 -0.67
CA GLN A 22 -15.54 11.12 -0.88
C GLN A 22 -14.04 11.09 -0.51
N VAL A 23 -13.43 9.89 -0.45
CA VAL A 23 -12.03 9.72 -0.08
C VAL A 23 -11.13 10.36 -1.14
N ARG A 24 -10.23 11.25 -0.70
CA ARG A 24 -9.34 12.01 -1.59
C ARG A 24 -7.90 11.52 -1.62
N GLY A 25 -7.49 10.75 -0.62
CA GLY A 25 -6.13 10.26 -0.48
C GLY A 25 -6.05 9.09 0.48
N VAL A 26 -4.92 8.40 0.42
CA VAL A 26 -4.58 7.26 1.27
C VAL A 26 -3.16 7.43 1.78
N MET A 27 -2.85 6.78 2.90
CA MET A 27 -1.50 6.68 3.45
C MET A 27 -1.11 5.20 3.45
N ILE A 28 0.13 4.91 3.04
CA ILE A 28 0.71 3.56 3.04
C ILE A 28 2.01 3.62 3.83
N GLU A 29 2.16 2.74 4.82
CA GLU A 29 3.41 2.56 5.55
C GLU A 29 4.30 1.59 4.77
N SER A 30 5.39 2.11 4.21
CA SER A 30 6.32 1.35 3.38
C SER A 30 7.77 1.60 3.79
N HIS A 31 8.59 0.57 3.61
CA HIS A 31 10.04 0.61 3.75
C HIS A 31 10.67 -0.31 2.68
N LEU A 32 11.99 -0.40 2.63
CA LEU A 32 12.68 -1.31 1.69
C LEU A 32 12.30 -2.78 1.94
N VAL A 33 12.24 -3.21 3.20
CA VAL A 33 11.95 -4.58 3.62
C VAL A 33 10.63 -4.64 4.38
N ASP A 34 9.87 -5.72 4.17
CA ASP A 34 8.60 -5.98 4.85
C ASP A 34 8.73 -6.06 6.39
N GLY A 35 7.64 -5.72 7.07
CA GLY A 35 7.48 -5.92 8.50
C GLY A 35 8.27 -4.91 9.33
N ASN A 36 8.66 -5.34 10.52
CA ASN A 36 9.47 -4.56 11.46
C ASN A 36 10.52 -5.44 12.15
N GLN A 37 11.46 -4.78 12.81
CA GLN A 37 12.50 -5.38 13.61
C GLN A 37 12.62 -4.65 14.96
N LYS A 38 13.20 -5.33 15.96
CA LYS A 38 13.60 -4.68 17.21
C LYS A 38 14.96 -4.02 17.03
N ILE A 39 15.20 -2.93 17.77
CA ILE A 39 16.53 -2.29 17.82
C ILE A 39 17.53 -3.29 18.41
N SER A 40 18.64 -3.53 17.69
CA SER A 40 19.69 -4.47 18.07
C SER A 40 21.04 -4.04 17.46
N CYS A 41 22.10 -4.78 17.77
CA CYS A 41 23.42 -4.57 17.14
C CYS A 41 23.51 -5.11 15.69
N ASP A 42 22.56 -5.95 15.29
CA ASP A 42 22.50 -6.59 13.96
C ASP A 42 21.13 -6.31 13.35
N MET A 43 21.08 -5.25 12.55
CA MET A 43 19.85 -4.71 12.00
C MET A 43 19.82 -4.88 10.49
N THR A 44 18.67 -5.28 9.96
CA THR A 44 18.42 -5.29 8.53
C THR A 44 18.28 -3.84 8.06
N TYR A 45 19.21 -3.38 7.23
CA TYR A 45 19.06 -2.07 6.60
C TYR A 45 17.75 -2.03 5.82
N GLY A 46 16.96 -0.98 6.04
CA GLY A 46 15.72 -0.83 5.31
C GLY A 46 14.51 -1.56 5.90
N GLN A 47 14.55 -2.03 7.16
CA GLN A 47 13.37 -2.58 7.86
C GLN A 47 12.96 -1.68 9.03
N SER A 48 11.66 -1.41 9.17
CA SER A 48 11.11 -0.50 10.20
C SER A 48 11.44 -0.95 11.62
N VAL A 49 11.68 -0.01 12.54
CA VAL A 49 11.85 -0.28 13.99
C VAL A 49 10.60 0.02 14.82
N THR A 50 9.54 0.51 14.17
CA THR A 50 8.27 0.88 14.80
C THR A 50 7.16 -0.06 14.31
N ASP A 51 6.15 0.48 13.62
CA ASP A 51 5.09 -0.31 13.01
C ASP A 51 5.62 -1.04 11.77
N GLY A 52 5.00 -2.18 11.45
CA GLY A 52 5.39 -2.98 10.29
C GLY A 52 5.08 -2.26 8.99
N CYS A 53 5.98 -2.36 8.01
CA CYS A 53 5.80 -1.72 6.70
C CYS A 53 5.60 -2.74 5.58
N LEU A 54 5.08 -2.27 4.45
CA LEU A 54 5.14 -2.98 3.18
C LEU A 54 6.52 -2.74 2.53
N GLY A 55 7.16 -3.82 2.07
CA GLY A 55 8.44 -3.78 1.35
C GLY A 55 8.32 -3.09 0.00
N TRP A 56 9.45 -2.61 -0.54
CA TRP A 56 9.46 -1.73 -1.70
C TRP A 56 8.88 -2.39 -2.95
N GLU A 57 9.25 -3.63 -3.23
CA GLU A 57 8.76 -4.35 -4.42
C GLU A 57 7.23 -4.48 -4.41
N LYS A 58 6.64 -4.72 -3.23
CA LYS A 58 5.19 -4.82 -3.08
C LYS A 58 4.52 -3.45 -3.18
N THR A 59 5.13 -2.41 -2.62
CA THR A 59 4.63 -1.03 -2.71
C THR A 59 4.61 -0.55 -4.15
N GLU A 60 5.70 -0.74 -4.90
CA GLU A 60 5.79 -0.37 -6.31
C GLU A 60 4.69 -1.07 -7.12
N GLN A 61 4.59 -2.41 -6.99
CA GLN A 61 3.58 -3.19 -7.71
C GLN A 61 2.15 -2.75 -7.34
N LEU A 62 1.88 -2.48 -6.06
CA LEU A 62 0.58 -2.01 -5.61
C LEU A 62 0.19 -0.68 -6.27
N LEU A 63 1.08 0.31 -6.24
CA LEU A 63 0.82 1.64 -6.81
C LEU A 63 0.62 1.58 -8.33
N LEU A 64 1.45 0.81 -9.04
CA LEU A 64 1.33 0.63 -10.49
C LEU A 64 0.01 -0.06 -10.86
N ASN A 65 -0.38 -1.10 -10.11
CA ASN A 65 -1.64 -1.81 -10.32
C ASN A 65 -2.85 -0.89 -10.07
N VAL A 66 -2.84 -0.12 -9.00
CA VAL A 66 -3.92 0.84 -8.69
C VAL A 66 -4.01 1.93 -9.76
N SER A 67 -2.87 2.48 -10.20
CA SER A 67 -2.83 3.47 -11.28
C SER A 67 -3.46 2.92 -12.56
N LYS A 68 -3.12 1.68 -12.94
CA LYS A 68 -3.71 1.01 -14.10
C LYS A 68 -5.22 0.83 -13.95
N GLN A 69 -5.68 0.36 -12.78
CA GLN A 69 -7.11 0.14 -12.52
C GLN A 69 -7.94 1.42 -12.59
N ILE A 70 -7.44 2.53 -12.02
CA ILE A 70 -8.13 3.82 -12.02
C ILE A 70 -8.25 4.36 -13.45
N LYS A 71 -7.16 4.36 -14.22
CA LYS A 71 -7.16 4.82 -15.62
C LYS A 71 -8.15 4.03 -16.49
N THR A 72 -8.20 2.71 -16.35
CA THR A 72 -9.16 1.88 -17.09
C THR A 72 -10.61 2.24 -16.75
N LYS A 73 -10.91 2.48 -15.47
CA LYS A 73 -12.28 2.83 -15.04
C LYS A 73 -12.71 4.24 -15.46
N GLU A 74 -11.79 5.19 -15.60
CA GLU A 74 -12.10 6.53 -16.11
C GLU A 74 -12.50 6.50 -17.58
N LEU A 75 -11.78 5.73 -18.42
CA LEU A 75 -12.15 5.50 -19.81
C LEU A 75 -13.55 4.87 -19.95
N ALA A 76 -13.88 3.90 -19.09
CA ALA A 76 -15.18 3.25 -19.10
C ALA A 76 -16.35 4.13 -18.62
N HIS A 77 -16.09 5.23 -17.89
CA HIS A 77 -17.13 6.15 -17.42
C HIS A 77 -17.31 7.38 -18.35
N SER A 78 -16.36 7.60 -19.25
CA SER A 78 -16.39 8.70 -20.22
C SER A 78 -16.89 8.29 -21.61
N ALA A 79 -17.17 7.00 -21.80
CA ALA A 79 -17.86 6.41 -22.95
C ALA A 79 -19.32 6.12 -22.60
#